data_AF-A0A354GS12-F1
#
_entry.id   AF-A0A354GS12-F1
#
_cell.length_a   1.000
_cell.length_b   1.000
_cell.length_c   1.000
_cell.angle_alpha   90.00
_cell.angle_beta   90.00
_cell.angle_gamma   90.00
#
_symmetry.space_group_name_H-M   'P 1'
#
loop_
_entity.id
_entity.type
_entity.pdbx_description
1 polymer ?
#
loop_
_entity_poly.entity_id
_entity_poly.type
_entity_poly.pdbx_seq_one_letter_code
_entity_poly.pdbx_strand_id
1 'polypeptide(L)'
;MAGKAKRPEGEPAVPEAAKPAYNAIVGLTDRFCQAHLTHEYQMLCRKLTATLARKRPSPLVSGKPKTWACGIVRTIGWVNFLDDRSQKPHLKLTAIDKAFGVGESTGQGKAMLIRRMLKIRPMDPAWSLRSRMDQNPMAWMIQVNGFLVDARFLKREIQEEALRKGLIPYIPERPKPLKEEDDQDENDVE
;
A
#
# COMPACT_ATOMS: atom_id res chain seq x y z
N MET A 1 1.41 -40.61 10.97
CA MET A 1 0.79 -39.72 9.97
C MET A 1 0.20 -38.52 10.69
N ALA A 2 0.95 -37.43 10.85
CA ALA A 2 0.43 -36.22 11.51
C ALA A 2 -0.41 -35.41 10.50
N GLY A 3 -1.72 -35.32 10.75
CA GLY A 3 -2.64 -34.55 9.91
C GLY A 3 -2.22 -33.08 9.85
N LYS A 4 -1.97 -32.57 8.64
CA LYS A 4 -1.77 -31.13 8.44
C LYS A 4 -3.08 -30.43 8.78
N ALA A 5 -3.08 -29.63 9.84
CA ALA A 5 -4.17 -28.71 10.15
C ALA A 5 -4.45 -27.83 8.92
N LYS A 6 -5.71 -27.79 8.49
CA LYS A 6 -6.20 -26.94 7.40
C LYS A 6 -5.92 -25.49 7.80
N ARG A 7 -5.11 -24.77 7.01
CA ARG A 7 -4.81 -23.35 7.25
C ARG A 7 -6.11 -22.54 7.25
N PRO A 8 -6.27 -21.56 8.16
CA PRO A 8 -7.38 -20.62 8.05
C PRO A 8 -7.31 -19.89 6.71
N GLU A 9 -8.46 -19.74 6.07
CA GLU A 9 -8.59 -19.09 4.77
C GLU A 9 -8.06 -17.64 4.86
N GLY A 10 -7.10 -17.31 4.00
CA GLY A 10 -6.50 -15.96 3.93
C GLY A 10 -5.07 -15.83 4.48
N GLU A 11 -4.51 -16.83 5.16
CA GLU A 11 -3.10 -16.77 5.58
C GLU A 11 -2.15 -17.10 4.42
N PRO A 12 -1.24 -16.18 4.04
CA PRO A 12 -0.36 -16.40 2.91
C PRO A 12 0.59 -17.59 3.13
N ALA A 13 0.69 -18.47 2.13
CA ALA A 13 1.63 -19.60 2.12
C ALA A 13 3.08 -19.09 2.16
N VAL A 14 3.67 -19.04 3.36
CA VAL A 14 5.08 -18.69 3.61
C VAL A 14 5.93 -19.97 3.55
N PRO A 15 7.04 -19.99 2.78
CA PRO A 15 7.96 -21.13 2.76
C PRO A 15 8.53 -21.43 4.15
N GLU A 16 8.65 -22.71 4.52
CA GLU A 16 9.09 -23.11 5.87
C GLU A 16 10.47 -22.52 6.23
N ALA A 17 11.40 -22.44 5.28
CA ALA A 17 12.72 -21.83 5.49
C ALA A 17 12.67 -20.33 5.86
N ALA A 18 11.62 -19.60 5.45
CA ALA A 18 11.46 -18.18 5.73
C ALA A 18 10.54 -17.91 6.94
N LYS A 19 9.88 -18.94 7.49
CA LYS A 19 8.84 -18.81 8.50
C LYS A 19 9.32 -18.21 9.83
N PRO A 20 10.51 -18.57 10.37
CA PRO A 20 11.01 -17.93 11.59
C PRO A 20 11.24 -16.42 11.40
N ALA A 21 11.86 -16.02 10.29
CA ALA A 21 12.10 -14.62 9.97
C ALA A 21 10.78 -13.86 9.74
N TYR A 22 9.85 -14.46 9.00
CA TYR A 22 8.50 -13.91 8.78
C TYR A 22 7.79 -13.63 10.10
N ASN A 23 7.71 -14.61 11.00
CA ASN A 23 7.03 -14.47 12.30
C ASN A 23 7.66 -13.36 13.16
N ALA A 24 9.00 -13.32 13.23
CA ALA A 24 9.71 -12.29 13.97
C ALA A 24 9.42 -10.87 13.44
N ILE A 25 9.41 -10.71 12.12
CA ILE A 25 9.14 -9.43 11.46
C ILE A 25 7.68 -9.03 11.65
N VAL A 26 6.72 -9.93 11.42
CA VAL A 26 5.29 -9.66 11.62
C VAL A 26 5.00 -9.24 13.04
N GLY A 27 5.55 -9.94 14.04
CA GLY A 27 5.37 -9.56 15.44
C GLY A 27 5.89 -8.15 15.76
N LEU A 28 6.99 -7.73 15.12
CA LEU A 28 7.53 -6.38 15.26
C LEU A 28 6.65 -5.32 14.57
N THR A 29 6.21 -5.57 13.33
CA THR A 29 5.36 -4.63 12.60
C THR A 29 3.96 -4.51 13.21
N ASP A 30 3.42 -5.61 13.72
CA ASP A 30 2.10 -5.64 14.35
C ASP A 30 2.08 -4.78 15.62
N ARG A 31 3.04 -5.00 16.53
CA ARG A 31 3.16 -4.18 17.75
C ARG A 31 3.32 -2.69 17.41
N PHE A 32 4.13 -2.37 16.40
CA PHE A 32 4.30 -0.98 15.97
C PHE A 32 2.98 -0.38 15.45
N CYS A 33 2.27 -1.10 14.56
CA CYS A 33 1.04 -0.60 13.98
C CYS A 33 -0.06 -0.44 15.03
N GLN A 34 -0.15 -1.36 16.00
CA GLN A 34 -1.10 -1.28 17.11
C GLN A 34 -0.82 -0.08 18.03
N ALA A 35 0.45 0.26 18.25
CA ALA A 35 0.84 1.36 19.12
C ALA A 35 0.74 2.74 18.44
N HIS A 36 0.95 2.82 17.12
CA HIS A 36 1.17 4.10 16.44
C HIS A 36 0.34 4.34 15.17
N LEU A 37 -0.29 3.31 14.60
CA LEU A 37 -1.00 3.39 13.32
C LEU A 37 -2.39 2.77 13.41
N THR A 38 -2.89 2.20 12.32
CA THR A 38 -4.20 1.55 12.23
C THR A 38 -4.08 0.08 11.85
N HIS A 39 -5.19 -0.64 11.98
CA HIS A 39 -5.29 -2.03 11.55
C HIS A 39 -5.02 -2.21 10.03
N GLU A 40 -5.37 -1.23 9.20
CA GLU A 40 -5.08 -1.30 7.75
C GLU A 40 -3.57 -1.30 7.48
N TYR A 41 -2.79 -0.47 8.18
CA TYR A 41 -1.32 -0.50 8.09
C TYR A 41 -0.76 -1.85 8.53
N GLN A 42 -1.28 -2.42 9.62
CA GLN A 42 -0.89 -3.74 10.11
C GLN A 42 -1.09 -4.81 9.03
N MET A 43 -2.27 -4.84 8.40
CA MET A 43 -2.60 -5.82 7.36
C MET A 43 -1.73 -5.65 6.11
N LEU A 44 -1.46 -4.41 5.69
CA LEU A 44 -0.53 -4.15 4.59
C LEU A 44 0.92 -4.56 4.93
N CYS A 45 1.38 -4.34 6.16
CA CYS A 45 2.70 -4.81 6.61
C CYS A 45 2.80 -6.34 6.57
N ARG A 46 1.78 -7.06 7.04
CA ARG A 46 1.70 -8.53 6.95
C ARG A 46 1.73 -9.02 5.51
N LYS A 47 0.93 -8.39 4.62
CA LYS A 47 0.90 -8.68 3.18
C LYS A 47 2.27 -8.47 2.53
N LEU A 48 2.94 -7.36 2.85
CA LEU A 48 4.25 -7.02 2.32
C LEU A 48 5.31 -8.01 2.81
N THR A 49 5.32 -8.32 4.10
CA THR A 49 6.22 -9.32 4.70
C THR A 49 6.03 -10.68 4.05
N ALA A 50 4.79 -11.13 3.83
CA ALA A 50 4.52 -12.41 3.18
C ALA A 50 4.96 -12.42 1.70
N THR A 51 4.79 -11.30 1.01
CA THR A 51 5.22 -11.13 -0.38
C THR A 51 6.74 -11.22 -0.49
N LEU A 52 7.47 -10.58 0.42
CA LEU A 52 8.92 -10.72 0.52
C LEU A 52 9.32 -12.16 0.87
N ALA A 53 8.65 -12.78 1.83
CA ALA A 53 8.96 -14.14 2.28
C ALA A 53 8.90 -15.18 1.15
N ARG A 54 8.01 -14.99 0.17
CA ARG A 54 7.82 -15.89 -0.98
C ARG A 54 8.82 -15.70 -2.12
N LYS A 55 9.63 -14.63 -2.13
CA LYS A 55 10.70 -14.49 -3.13
C LYS A 55 11.73 -15.61 -2.97
N ARG A 56 12.42 -15.98 -4.06
CA ARG A 56 13.41 -17.06 -4.08
C ARG A 56 14.77 -16.53 -4.56
N PRO A 57 15.85 -16.66 -3.76
CA PRO A 57 15.81 -16.97 -2.31
C PRO A 57 15.05 -15.90 -1.53
N SER A 58 14.55 -16.25 -0.35
CA SER A 58 13.79 -15.30 0.48
C SER A 58 14.75 -14.27 1.07
N PRO A 59 14.55 -12.97 0.85
CA PRO A 59 15.45 -11.94 1.39
C PRO A 59 15.32 -11.80 2.90
N LEU A 60 14.23 -12.29 3.50
CA LEU A 60 13.99 -12.17 4.94
C LEU A 60 14.93 -13.03 5.79
N VAL A 61 15.54 -14.06 5.21
CA VAL A 61 16.48 -14.93 5.93
C VAL A 61 17.84 -14.27 6.16
N SER A 62 18.11 -13.14 5.52
CA SER A 62 19.34 -12.37 5.71
C SER A 62 19.06 -11.00 6.33
N GLY A 63 19.95 -10.57 7.22
CA GLY A 63 19.82 -9.31 7.95
C GLY A 63 18.93 -9.37 9.19
N LYS A 64 18.91 -8.28 9.97
CA LYS A 64 18.22 -8.23 11.26
C LYS A 64 16.71 -8.06 11.07
N PRO A 65 15.85 -8.83 11.79
CA PRO A 65 14.39 -8.67 11.73
C PRO A 65 13.91 -7.24 12.00
N LYS A 66 14.55 -6.53 12.93
CA LYS A 66 14.24 -5.12 13.27
C LYS A 66 14.42 -4.18 12.08
N THR A 67 15.48 -4.38 11.29
CA THR A 67 15.75 -3.59 10.08
C THR A 67 14.71 -3.88 9.01
N TRP A 68 14.33 -5.14 8.81
CA TRP A 68 13.26 -5.51 7.89
C TRP A 68 11.91 -4.91 8.29
N ALA A 69 11.51 -5.04 9.56
CA ALA A 69 10.28 -4.45 10.09
C ALA A 69 10.24 -2.93 9.87
N CYS A 70 11.33 -2.23 10.22
CA CYS A 70 11.48 -0.79 9.96
C CYS A 70 11.28 -0.45 8.47
N GLY A 71 11.96 -1.17 7.57
CA GLY A 71 11.83 -0.93 6.13
C GLY A 71 10.42 -1.20 5.60
N ILE A 72 9.75 -2.24 6.09
CA ILE A 72 8.38 -2.61 5.69
C ILE A 72 7.38 -1.54 6.09
N VAL A 73 7.38 -1.12 7.35
CA VAL A 73 6.48 -0.06 7.84
C VAL A 73 6.77 1.25 7.10
N ARG A 74 8.05 1.59 6.90
CA ARG A 74 8.45 2.78 6.15
C ARG A 74 7.98 2.74 4.70
N THR A 75 8.05 1.59 4.04
CA THR A 75 7.54 1.42 2.66
C THR A 75 6.03 1.62 2.61
N ILE A 76 5.25 0.99 3.50
CA ILE A 76 3.78 1.18 3.53
C ILE A 76 3.42 2.63 3.89
N GLY A 77 4.12 3.21 4.86
CA GLY A 77 3.98 4.62 5.24
C GLY A 77 4.22 5.55 4.05
N TRP A 78 5.29 5.35 3.30
CA TRP A 78 5.64 6.16 2.14
C TRP A 78 4.62 6.06 1.00
N VAL A 79 4.13 4.85 0.66
CA VAL A 79 3.10 4.69 -0.39
C VAL A 79 1.82 5.44 -0.03
N ASN A 80 1.53 5.52 1.26
CA ASN A 80 0.33 6.14 1.81
C ASN A 80 0.62 7.51 2.44
N PHE A 81 1.66 8.22 2.00
CA PHE A 81 1.94 9.61 2.41
C PHE A 81 1.87 9.86 3.93
N LEU A 82 2.28 8.88 4.74
CA LEU A 82 2.12 8.93 6.20
C LEU A 82 2.81 10.14 6.84
N ASP A 83 3.82 10.71 6.18
CA ASP A 83 4.59 11.87 6.62
C ASP A 83 4.05 13.22 6.13
N ASP A 84 2.91 13.23 5.43
CA ASP A 84 2.13 14.41 5.10
C ASP A 84 1.16 14.73 6.27
N ARG A 85 1.14 16.00 6.70
CA ARG A 85 0.37 16.46 7.87
C ARG A 85 -1.14 16.44 7.65
N SER A 86 -1.59 16.41 6.39
CA SER A 86 -3.01 16.25 6.05
C SER A 86 -3.54 14.85 6.35
N GLN A 87 -2.63 13.88 6.55
CA GLN A 87 -3.00 12.48 6.72
C GLN A 87 -3.32 12.13 8.17
N LYS A 88 -4.28 11.22 8.35
CA LYS A 88 -4.61 10.62 9.65
C LYS A 88 -4.47 9.09 9.55
N PRO A 89 -3.67 8.45 10.42
CA PRO A 89 -2.66 9.05 11.29
C PRO A 89 -1.55 9.76 10.49
N HIS A 90 -0.84 10.70 11.13
CA HIS A 90 0.38 11.32 10.61
C HIS A 90 1.58 10.85 11.43
N LEU A 91 2.64 10.42 10.75
CA LEU A 91 3.90 10.06 11.39
C LEU A 91 5.07 10.26 10.43
N LYS A 92 6.10 10.99 10.88
CA LYS A 92 7.33 11.14 10.09
C LYS A 92 8.01 9.79 9.91
N LEU A 93 8.49 9.52 8.68
CA LEU A 93 9.17 8.26 8.38
C LEU A 93 10.42 8.05 9.26
N THR A 94 11.12 9.11 9.63
CA THR A 94 12.26 9.06 10.55
C THR A 94 11.87 8.67 11.98
N ALA A 95 10.64 8.97 12.41
CA ALA A 95 10.12 8.52 13.70
C ALA A 95 9.90 6.99 13.74
N ILE A 96 9.59 6.37 12.59
CA ILE A 96 9.54 4.91 12.45
C ILE A 96 10.93 4.33 12.72
N ASP A 97 11.98 4.90 12.11
CA ASP A 97 13.36 4.43 12.29
C ASP A 97 13.77 4.50 13.77
N LYS A 98 13.50 5.64 14.43
CA LYS A 98 13.75 5.84 15.86
C LYS A 98 13.02 4.83 16.73
N ALA A 99 11.74 4.57 16.48
CA ALA A 99 10.94 3.62 17.25
C ALA A 99 11.46 2.18 17.10
N PHE A 100 11.96 1.83 15.91
CA PHE A 100 12.69 0.58 15.69
C PHE A 100 14.16 0.66 16.11
N GLY A 101 14.67 1.76 16.69
CA GLY A 101 16.09 1.93 17.03
C GLY A 101 17.03 1.55 15.87
N VAL A 102 16.65 1.91 14.65
CA VAL A 102 17.41 1.72 13.42
C VAL A 102 17.88 3.10 12.96
N GLY A 103 19.14 3.21 12.52
CA GLY A 103 19.63 4.48 11.95
C GLY A 103 18.87 4.87 10.68
N GLU A 104 18.62 6.16 10.47
CA GLU A 104 17.75 6.64 9.38
C GLU A 104 18.21 6.17 7.99
N SER A 105 19.51 6.24 7.71
CA SER A 105 20.10 5.76 6.46
C SER A 105 19.86 4.26 6.23
N THR A 106 19.85 3.46 7.30
CA THR A 106 19.59 2.02 7.25
C THR A 106 18.10 1.75 7.00
N GLY A 107 17.21 2.49 7.68
CA GLY A 107 15.76 2.40 7.47
C GLY A 107 15.36 2.79 6.05
N GLN A 108 15.87 3.93 5.57
CA GLN A 108 15.68 4.41 4.20
C GLN A 108 16.24 3.43 3.16
N GLY A 109 17.47 2.95 3.36
CA GLY A 109 18.11 1.97 2.47
C GLY A 109 17.28 0.67 2.37
N LYS A 110 16.75 0.17 3.49
CA LYS A 110 15.89 -1.02 3.49
C LYS A 110 14.55 -0.76 2.78
N ALA A 111 13.90 0.37 3.02
CA ALA A 111 12.66 0.73 2.34
C ALA A 111 12.86 0.92 0.81
N MET A 112 13.99 1.50 0.39
CA MET A 112 14.37 1.60 -1.01
C MET A 112 14.58 0.21 -1.64
N LEU A 113 15.29 -0.69 -0.95
CA LEU A 113 15.49 -2.06 -1.40
C LEU A 113 14.15 -2.77 -1.66
N ILE A 114 13.21 -2.67 -0.72
CA ILE A 114 11.87 -3.26 -0.85
C ILE A 114 11.14 -2.70 -2.07
N ARG A 115 11.10 -1.37 -2.20
CA ARG A 115 10.42 -0.71 -3.32
C ARG A 115 11.00 -1.12 -4.67
N ARG A 116 12.33 -1.18 -4.81
CA ARG A 116 12.99 -1.65 -6.03
C ARG A 116 12.68 -3.13 -6.32
N MET A 117 12.77 -3.98 -5.29
CA MET A 117 12.57 -5.42 -5.40
C MET A 117 11.14 -5.82 -5.81
N LEU A 118 10.15 -5.02 -5.42
CA LEU A 118 8.73 -5.24 -5.70
C LEU A 118 8.15 -4.25 -6.71
N LYS A 119 8.99 -3.38 -7.28
CA LYS A 119 8.61 -2.32 -8.24
C LYS A 119 7.47 -1.41 -7.72
N ILE A 120 7.45 -1.17 -6.40
CA ILE A 120 6.44 -0.33 -5.74
C ILE A 120 6.68 1.13 -6.11
N ARG A 121 5.63 1.77 -6.62
CA ARG A 121 5.61 3.18 -7.01
C ARG A 121 4.85 4.03 -5.97
N PRO A 122 4.94 5.37 -6.02
CA PRO A 122 4.05 6.22 -5.23
C PRO A 122 2.59 5.90 -5.56
N MET A 123 1.69 5.94 -4.58
CA MET A 123 0.25 5.65 -4.76
C MET A 123 -0.04 4.27 -5.40
N ASP A 124 0.85 3.29 -5.28
CA ASP A 124 0.61 1.96 -5.83
C ASP A 124 -0.69 1.35 -5.26
N PRO A 125 -1.72 1.06 -6.10
CA PRO A 125 -3.00 0.57 -5.62
C PRO A 125 -2.90 -0.75 -4.85
N ALA A 126 -1.90 -1.59 -5.16
CA ALA A 126 -1.71 -2.87 -4.46
C ALA A 126 -1.26 -2.70 -3.00
N TRP A 127 -0.73 -1.53 -2.65
CA TRP A 127 -0.17 -1.19 -1.34
C TRP A 127 -0.83 0.04 -0.71
N SER A 128 -1.96 0.48 -1.27
CA SER A 128 -2.76 1.58 -0.75
C SER A 128 -3.70 1.10 0.35
N LEU A 129 -3.94 1.96 1.34
CA LEU A 129 -5.00 1.76 2.33
C LEU A 129 -6.36 1.70 1.61
N ARG A 130 -7.23 0.81 2.05
CA ARG A 130 -8.55 0.65 1.43
C ARG A 130 -9.40 1.89 1.67
N SER A 131 -9.30 2.48 2.86
CA SER A 131 -9.94 3.76 3.23
C SER A 131 -9.52 4.94 2.36
N ARG A 132 -8.41 4.85 1.62
CA ARG A 132 -7.92 5.89 0.70
C ARG A 132 -8.06 5.55 -0.77
N MET A 133 -8.63 4.40 -1.09
CA MET A 133 -8.72 3.94 -2.47
C MET A 133 -9.51 4.92 -3.34
N ASP A 134 -10.58 5.52 -2.81
CA ASP A 134 -11.34 6.57 -3.51
C ASP A 134 -10.53 7.82 -3.85
N GLN A 135 -9.46 8.11 -3.12
CA GLN A 135 -8.63 9.30 -3.32
C GLN A 135 -7.34 8.99 -4.10
N ASN A 136 -7.08 7.71 -4.40
CA ASN A 136 -5.89 7.30 -5.12
C ASN A 136 -6.11 7.41 -6.64
N PRO A 137 -5.56 8.42 -7.34
CA PRO A 137 -5.75 8.55 -8.79
C PRO A 137 -5.23 7.32 -9.54
N MET A 138 -4.15 6.69 -9.08
CA MET A 138 -3.57 5.52 -9.75
C MET A 138 -4.42 4.27 -9.68
N ALA A 139 -5.40 4.21 -8.78
CA ALA A 139 -6.37 3.12 -8.74
C ALA A 139 -7.50 3.26 -9.77
N TRP A 140 -7.68 4.46 -10.35
CA TRP A 140 -8.82 4.80 -11.19
C TRP A 140 -8.45 5.21 -12.62
N MET A 141 -7.19 5.57 -12.88
CA MET A 141 -6.73 5.88 -14.24
C MET A 141 -6.66 4.60 -15.09
N ILE A 142 -7.50 4.52 -16.12
CA ILE A 142 -7.52 3.42 -17.09
C ILE A 142 -7.30 3.96 -18.51
N GLN A 143 -6.86 3.08 -19.42
CA GLN A 143 -6.72 3.45 -20.82
C GLN A 143 -7.99 3.06 -21.60
N VAL A 144 -8.64 4.04 -22.25
CA VAL A 144 -9.80 3.85 -23.12
C VAL A 144 -9.51 4.53 -24.45
N ASN A 145 -9.53 3.76 -25.54
CA ASN A 145 -9.23 4.25 -26.90
C ASN A 145 -7.91 5.05 -27.01
N GLY A 146 -6.88 4.63 -26.28
CA GLY A 146 -5.57 5.30 -26.27
C GLY A 146 -5.44 6.43 -25.24
N PHE A 147 -6.53 6.93 -24.67
CA PHE A 147 -6.52 8.02 -23.69
C PHE A 147 -6.51 7.50 -22.26
N LEU A 148 -5.75 8.16 -21.38
CA LEU A 148 -5.81 7.92 -19.94
C LEU A 148 -6.96 8.72 -19.35
N VAL A 149 -7.95 8.02 -18.80
CA VAL A 149 -9.16 8.60 -18.24
C VAL A 149 -9.41 8.06 -16.84
N ASP A 150 -10.07 8.88 -16.02
CA ASP A 150 -10.48 8.46 -14.68
C ASP A 150 -11.81 7.71 -14.75
N ALA A 151 -11.77 6.42 -14.42
CA ALA A 151 -12.89 5.51 -14.52
C ALA A 151 -14.12 5.95 -13.71
N ARG A 152 -13.94 6.73 -12.64
CA ARG A 152 -15.02 7.18 -11.76
C ARG A 152 -16.02 8.10 -12.47
N PHE A 153 -15.58 8.74 -13.56
CA PHE A 153 -16.39 9.66 -14.36
C PHE A 153 -16.98 9.00 -15.61
N LEU A 154 -16.63 7.74 -15.89
CA LEU A 154 -17.12 7.01 -17.05
C LEU A 154 -18.55 6.48 -16.81
N LYS A 155 -19.25 6.17 -17.91
CA LYS A 155 -20.57 5.52 -17.85
C LYS A 155 -20.52 4.19 -17.09
N ARG A 156 -21.64 3.82 -16.48
CA ARG A 156 -21.72 2.64 -15.60
C ARG A 156 -21.29 1.36 -16.32
N GLU A 157 -21.68 1.19 -17.57
CA GLU A 157 -21.34 0.01 -18.38
C GLU A 157 -19.82 -0.13 -18.57
N ILE A 158 -19.12 1.01 -18.72
CA ILE A 158 -17.65 1.02 -18.84
C ILE A 158 -17.00 0.70 -17.49
N GLN A 159 -17.56 1.21 -16.39
CA GLN A 159 -17.07 0.89 -15.04
C GLN A 159 -17.23 -0.60 -14.71
N GLU A 160 -18.38 -1.19 -15.04
CA GLU A 160 -18.64 -2.62 -14.87
C GLU A 160 -17.64 -3.47 -15.66
N GLU A 161 -17.41 -3.11 -16.92
CA GLU A 161 -16.42 -3.79 -17.76
C GLU A 161 -14.98 -3.61 -17.25
N ALA A 162 -14.64 -2.41 -16.77
CA ALA A 162 -13.34 -2.14 -16.16
C ALA A 162 -13.14 -2.96 -14.89
N LEU A 163 -14.17 -3.09 -14.04
CA LEU A 163 -14.12 -3.94 -12.84
C LEU A 163 -13.97 -5.42 -13.23
N ARG A 164 -14.74 -5.89 -14.22
CA ARG A 164 -14.66 -7.27 -14.72
C ARG A 164 -13.24 -7.62 -15.23
N LYS A 165 -12.57 -6.64 -15.84
CA LYS A 165 -11.16 -6.75 -16.29
C LYS A 165 -10.13 -6.55 -15.17
N GLY A 166 -10.56 -6.20 -13.96
CA GLY A 166 -9.67 -5.92 -12.83
C GLY A 166 -8.89 -4.61 -12.96
N LEU A 167 -9.36 -3.66 -13.79
CA LEU A 167 -8.73 -2.37 -14.02
C LEU A 167 -9.05 -1.34 -12.93
N ILE A 168 -10.18 -1.51 -12.24
CA ILE A 168 -10.59 -0.69 -11.08
C ILE A 168 -10.91 -1.59 -9.89
N PRO A 169 -10.79 -1.10 -8.65
CA PRO A 169 -10.94 -1.93 -7.46
C PRO A 169 -12.39 -2.28 -7.10
N TYR A 170 -13.35 -1.42 -7.48
CA TYR A 170 -14.79 -1.58 -7.28
C TYR A 170 -15.54 -0.53 -8.11
N ILE A 171 -16.86 -0.65 -8.20
CA ILE A 171 -17.70 0.37 -8.82
C ILE A 171 -18.01 1.46 -7.78
N PRO A 172 -17.69 2.75 -8.03
CA PRO A 172 -18.01 3.83 -7.11
C PRO A 172 -19.53 4.07 -7.08
N GLU A 173 -20.07 4.37 -5.90
CA GLU A 173 -21.52 4.49 -5.68
C GLU A 173 -22.16 5.60 -6.52
N ARG A 174 -21.44 6.69 -6.82
CA ARG A 174 -21.89 7.74 -7.75
C ARG A 174 -20.75 8.22 -8.65
N PRO A 175 -20.97 8.41 -9.96
CA PRO A 175 -20.10 9.24 -10.75
C PRO A 175 -20.15 10.64 -10.15
N LYS A 176 -19.00 11.16 -9.68
CA LYS A 176 -18.92 12.60 -9.43
C LYS A 176 -19.04 13.25 -10.82
N PRO A 177 -19.92 14.22 -11.05
CA PRO A 177 -19.89 14.93 -12.31
C PRO A 177 -18.52 15.58 -12.49
N LEU A 178 -18.02 15.64 -13.73
CA LEU A 178 -16.93 16.56 -14.06
C LEU A 178 -17.46 17.95 -13.69
N LYS A 179 -16.71 18.71 -12.87
CA LYS A 179 -17.05 20.12 -12.69
C LYS A 179 -17.01 20.74 -14.08
N GLU A 180 -18.12 21.28 -14.54
CA GLU A 180 -18.11 22.25 -15.63
C GLU A 180 -17.22 23.40 -15.12
N GLU A 181 -16.21 23.76 -15.90
CA GLU A 181 -15.47 25.00 -15.64
C GLU A 181 -16.50 26.12 -15.80
N ASP A 182 -16.86 26.76 -14.70
CA ASP A 182 -17.65 27.98 -14.73
C ASP A 182 -16.81 29.05 -15.46
N ASP A 183 -16.97 29.13 -16.78
CA ASP A 183 -16.55 30.26 -17.62
C ASP A 183 -17.48 31.45 -17.28
N GLN A 184 -17.40 31.97 -16.06
CA GLN A 184 -18.00 33.24 -15.67
C GLN A 184 -17.09 33.94 -14.65
N ASP A 185 -16.38 34.96 -15.14
CA ASP A 185 -16.24 36.28 -14.53
C ASP A 185 -15.60 37.17 -15.63
N GLU A 186 -16.44 37.77 -16.50
CA GLU A 186 -16.78 39.22 -16.47
C GLU A 186 -15.60 40.08 -16.97
N ASN A 187 -15.51 40.36 -18.27
CA ASN A 187 -16.07 41.59 -18.86
C ASN A 187 -16.83 42.48 -17.87
N ASP A 188 -16.10 43.36 -17.20
CA ASP A 188 -16.57 44.71 -16.89
C ASP A 188 -15.47 45.72 -17.24
N VAL A 189 -15.63 46.27 -18.44
CA VAL A 189 -15.03 47.53 -18.85
C VAL A 189 -16.07 48.59 -18.54
N GLU A 190 -15.84 49.39 -17.52
CA GLU A 190 -16.16 50.83 -17.47
C GLU A 190 -15.35 51.54 -16.38
#